data_AF-A0A2L2Z0Q0-F1
#
_entry.id   AF-A0A2L2Z0Q0-F1
#
_cell.length_a   1.000
_cell.length_b   1.000
_cell.length_c   1.000
_cell.angle_alpha   90.00
_cell.angle_beta   90.00
_cell.angle_gamma   90.00
#
_symmetry.space_group_name_H-M   'P 1'
#
loop_
_entity.id
_entity.type
_entity.pdbx_description
1 polymer ?
#
loop_
_entity_poly.entity_id
_entity_poly.type
_entity_poly.pdbx_seq_one_letter_code
_entity_poly.pdbx_strand_id
1 'polypeptide(L)'
;GRGRLTDKEINLIQSYYGLAIRRNVNKPVSDMSQAVWAIYFHKLSTDENPQHGLCPNDPDTWCKFNKTKHTNEPYTHKNSLPEAVLLAIKPVFRALSDPKLLVKCTHGK
;
A
#
# COMPACT_ATOMS: atom_id res chain seq x y z
N GLY A 1 -22.06 1.98 3.02
CA GLY A 1 -22.48 2.66 1.78
C GLY A 1 -21.31 2.74 0.81
N ARG A 2 -21.57 2.68 -0.51
CA ARG A 2 -20.56 2.81 -1.57
C ARG A 2 -19.81 4.15 -1.44
N GLY A 3 -18.49 4.16 -1.63
CA GLY A 3 -17.66 5.37 -1.48
C GLY A 3 -17.30 5.77 -0.05
N ARG A 4 -17.60 4.93 0.95
CA ARG A 4 -17.17 5.13 2.34
C ARG A 4 -16.02 4.20 2.69
N LEU A 5 -15.17 4.63 3.60
CA LEU A 5 -14.25 3.72 4.29
C LEU A 5 -15.10 2.73 5.10
N THR A 6 -15.01 1.43 4.78
CA THR A 6 -15.77 0.37 5.44
C THR A 6 -14.87 -0.40 6.40
N ASP A 7 -15.43 -1.06 7.41
CA ASP A 7 -14.65 -1.88 8.34
C ASP A 7 -13.85 -2.97 7.62
N LYS A 8 -14.42 -3.57 6.58
CA LYS A 8 -13.72 -4.53 5.72
C LYS A 8 -12.49 -3.91 5.06
N GLU A 9 -12.60 -2.69 4.59
CA GLU A 9 -11.50 -1.97 3.96
C GLU A 9 -10.43 -1.54 4.99
N ILE A 10 -10.85 -1.11 6.18
CA ILE A 10 -9.95 -0.79 7.29
C ILE A 10 -9.14 -2.04 7.68
N ASN A 11 -9.81 -3.17 7.88
CA ASN A 11 -9.17 -4.45 8.20
C ASN A 11 -8.18 -4.88 7.11
N LEU A 12 -8.52 -4.63 5.84
CA LEU A 12 -7.64 -4.92 4.71
C LEU A 12 -6.38 -4.04 4.72
N ILE A 13 -6.54 -2.73 4.93
CA ILE A 13 -5.41 -1.79 5.04
C ILE A 13 -4.50 -2.16 6.23
N GLN A 14 -5.07 -2.52 7.37
CA GLN A 14 -4.30 -2.98 8.54
C GLN A 14 -3.52 -4.26 8.24
N SER A 15 -4.15 -5.23 7.56
CA SER A 15 -3.50 -6.46 7.13
C SER A 15 -2.32 -6.19 6.19
N TYR A 16 -2.50 -5.26 5.24
CA TYR A 16 -1.45 -4.82 4.33
C TYR A 16 -0.31 -4.12 5.05
N TYR A 17 -0.61 -3.26 6.04
CA TYR A 17 0.41 -2.63 6.87
C TYR A 17 1.27 -3.70 7.57
N GLY A 18 0.64 -4.66 8.26
CA GLY A 18 1.38 -5.76 8.90
C GLY A 18 2.24 -6.56 7.91
N LEU A 19 1.75 -6.78 6.68
CA LEU A 19 2.51 -7.46 5.64
C LEU A 19 3.70 -6.62 5.13
N ALA A 20 3.52 -5.30 4.97
CA ALA A 20 4.57 -4.38 4.59
C ALA A 20 5.71 -4.36 5.63
N ILE A 21 5.38 -4.40 6.92
CA ILE A 21 6.37 -4.53 7.99
C ILE A 21 7.11 -5.87 7.90
N ARG A 22 6.37 -6.99 7.95
CA ARG A 22 6.97 -8.35 8.00
C ARG A 22 7.86 -8.67 6.80
N ARG A 23 7.48 -8.22 5.60
CA ARG A 23 8.25 -8.45 4.36
C ARG A 23 9.53 -7.61 4.26
N ASN A 24 9.68 -6.57 5.09
CA ASN A 24 10.80 -5.64 5.03
C ASN A 24 11.59 -5.58 6.36
N VAL A 25 11.37 -6.53 7.28
CA VAL A 25 12.00 -6.54 8.62
C VAL A 25 13.53 -6.55 8.58
N ASN A 26 14.12 -7.21 7.57
CA ASN A 26 15.57 -7.32 7.36
C ASN A 26 16.10 -6.35 6.30
N LYS A 27 15.30 -5.35 5.91
CA LYS A 27 15.67 -4.34 4.91
C LYS A 27 15.88 -2.97 5.57
N PRO A 28 16.48 -2.01 4.86
CA PRO A 28 16.52 -0.63 5.33
C PRO A 28 15.13 -0.12 5.73
N VAL A 29 15.06 0.67 6.81
CA VAL A 29 13.81 1.26 7.30
C VAL A 29 13.12 2.12 6.23
N SER A 30 13.89 2.70 5.30
CA SER A 30 13.37 3.40 4.12
C SER A 30 12.46 2.52 3.26
N ASP A 31 12.82 1.25 3.05
CA ASP A 31 12.05 0.31 2.22
C ASP A 31 10.73 -0.06 2.91
N MET A 32 10.77 -0.19 4.23
CA MET A 32 9.57 -0.39 5.04
C MET A 32 8.63 0.82 4.95
N SER A 33 9.17 2.04 5.03
CA SER A 33 8.41 3.28 4.86
C SER A 33 7.80 3.38 3.45
N GLN A 34 8.58 3.09 2.41
CA GLN A 34 8.10 3.04 1.03
C GLN A 34 7.00 1.99 0.83
N ALA A 35 7.13 0.80 1.44
CA ALA A 35 6.10 -0.23 1.38
C ALA A 35 4.79 0.20 2.06
N VAL A 36 4.86 0.96 3.16
CA VAL A 36 3.67 1.56 3.80
C VAL A 36 3.02 2.59 2.88
N TRP A 37 3.81 3.47 2.25
CA TRP A 37 3.29 4.43 1.27
C TRP A 37 2.74 3.78 0.00
N ALA A 38 3.30 2.64 -0.42
CA ALA A 38 2.79 1.87 -1.54
C ALA A 38 1.33 1.46 -1.33
N ILE A 39 0.91 1.13 -0.10
CA ILE A 39 -0.49 0.83 0.22
C ILE A 39 -1.37 2.06 -0.03
N TYR A 40 -0.94 3.24 0.43
CA TYR A 40 -1.69 4.49 0.25
C TYR A 40 -1.91 4.79 -1.23
N PHE A 41 -0.83 4.82 -2.02
CA PHE A 41 -0.92 5.14 -3.44
C PHE A 41 -1.63 4.06 -4.25
N HIS A 42 -1.48 2.78 -3.88
CA HIS A 42 -2.24 1.69 -4.49
C HIS A 42 -3.75 1.86 -4.28
N LYS A 43 -4.20 2.35 -3.12
CA LYS A 43 -5.62 2.64 -2.85
C LYS A 43 -6.11 3.93 -3.49
N LEU A 44 -5.22 4.88 -3.79
CA LEU A 44 -5.57 6.12 -4.51
C LEU A 44 -5.69 5.91 -6.02
N SER A 45 -4.96 4.93 -6.55
CA SER A 45 -4.79 4.69 -7.97
C SER A 45 -6.11 4.42 -8.70
N THR A 46 -6.33 5.04 -9.85
CA THR A 46 -7.45 4.75 -10.76
C THR A 46 -6.93 4.42 -12.16
N ASP A 47 -7.83 4.04 -13.08
CA ASP A 47 -7.44 3.79 -14.48
C ASP A 47 -6.96 5.09 -15.17
N GLU A 48 -7.54 6.24 -14.82
CA GLU A 48 -7.17 7.56 -15.35
C GLU A 48 -5.89 8.11 -14.71
N ASN A 49 -5.63 7.75 -13.45
CA ASN A 49 -4.45 8.21 -12.71
C ASN A 49 -3.78 7.05 -11.95
N PRO A 50 -2.99 6.20 -12.64
CA PRO A 50 -2.35 5.06 -12.04
C PRO A 50 -1.17 5.46 -11.13
N GLN A 51 -1.17 5.03 -9.87
CA GLN A 51 -0.18 5.41 -8.85
C GLN A 51 0.55 4.20 -8.23
N HIS A 52 1.01 3.26 -9.06
CA HIS A 52 1.71 2.04 -8.63
C HIS A 52 3.23 2.15 -8.56
N GLY A 53 3.77 3.37 -8.56
CA GLY A 53 5.22 3.61 -8.63
C GLY A 53 6.02 3.10 -7.42
N LEU A 54 5.39 3.00 -6.24
CA LEU A 54 6.01 2.43 -5.04
C LEU A 54 5.71 0.95 -4.83
N CYS A 55 4.83 0.36 -5.67
CA CYS A 55 4.58 -1.06 -5.61
C CYS A 55 5.79 -1.83 -6.17
N PRO A 56 6.07 -3.05 -5.68
CA PRO A 56 7.09 -3.90 -6.26
C PRO A 56 6.82 -4.17 -7.74
N ASN A 57 7.88 -4.25 -8.53
CA ASN A 57 7.83 -4.45 -9.98
C ASN A 57 8.45 -5.79 -10.41
N ASP A 58 8.56 -6.75 -9.51
CA ASP A 58 8.94 -8.13 -9.81
C ASP A 58 7.76 -8.92 -10.44
N PRO A 59 8.01 -10.01 -11.18
CA PRO A 59 6.94 -10.84 -11.77
C PRO A 59 5.97 -11.45 -10.74
N ASP A 60 6.46 -11.69 -9.52
CA ASP A 60 5.68 -12.22 -8.39
C ASP A 60 5.06 -11.13 -7.51
N THR A 61 5.01 -9.90 -8.01
CA THR A 61 4.46 -8.75 -7.28
C THR A 61 3.01 -8.99 -6.89
N TRP A 62 2.66 -8.54 -5.69
CA TRP A 62 1.27 -8.51 -5.23
C TRP A 62 0.45 -7.43 -5.96
N CYS A 63 1.11 -6.45 -6.59
CA CYS A 63 0.46 -5.39 -7.34
C CYS A 63 0.05 -5.89 -8.72
N LYS A 64 -1.23 -6.25 -8.87
CA LYS A 64 -1.77 -6.76 -10.14
C LYS A 64 -1.49 -5.83 -11.33
N PHE A 65 -1.52 -4.51 -11.14
CA PHE A 65 -1.17 -3.55 -12.19
C PHE A 65 0.30 -3.67 -12.62
N ASN A 66 1.25 -3.74 -11.69
CA ASN A 66 2.65 -3.94 -12.06
C ASN A 66 2.89 -5.36 -12.62
N LYS A 67 2.09 -6.35 -12.20
CA LYS A 67 2.18 -7.71 -12.74
C LYS A 67 1.85 -7.76 -14.24
N THR A 68 0.94 -6.92 -14.73
CA THR A 68 0.64 -6.84 -16.18
C THR A 68 1.78 -6.25 -17.01
N LYS A 69 2.86 -5.77 -16.39
CA LYS A 69 4.09 -5.41 -17.13
C LYS A 69 4.91 -6.65 -17.50
N HIS A 70 4.65 -7.76 -16.82
CA HIS A 70 5.30 -9.06 -17.01
C HIS A 70 4.37 -10.12 -17.60
N THR A 71 3.07 -9.83 -17.67
CA THR A 71 2.03 -10.71 -18.23
C THR A 71 1.21 -9.95 -19.27
N ASN A 72 0.60 -10.64 -20.23
CA ASN A 72 -0.32 -10.02 -21.20
C ASN A 72 -1.77 -9.93 -20.66
N GLU A 73 -1.95 -9.89 -19.33
CA GLU A 73 -3.28 -9.84 -18.73
C GLU A 73 -3.79 -8.38 -18.64
N PRO A 74 -5.04 -8.09 -19.03
CA PRO A 74 -5.60 -6.77 -18.84
C PRO A 74 -5.89 -6.50 -17.36
N TYR A 75 -5.81 -5.23 -16.95
CA TYR A 75 -6.13 -4.79 -15.59
C TYR A 75 -7.10 -3.61 -15.60
N THR A 76 -7.99 -3.57 -14.61
CA THR A 76 -8.92 -2.46 -14.33
C THR A 76 -9.00 -2.23 -12.83
N HIS A 77 -9.02 -0.97 -12.42
CA HIS A 77 -9.11 -0.61 -11.01
C HIS A 77 -10.52 -0.83 -10.47
N LYS A 78 -10.66 -1.70 -9.46
CA LYS A 78 -11.97 -2.03 -8.85
C LYS A 78 -12.13 -1.59 -7.40
N ASN A 79 -11.01 -1.39 -6.70
CA ASN A 79 -11.00 -1.24 -5.23
C ASN A 79 -10.27 0.05 -4.80
N SER A 80 -10.35 1.09 -5.62
CA SER A 80 -9.83 2.41 -5.30
C SER A 80 -10.73 3.10 -4.26
N LEU A 81 -10.12 3.90 -3.40
CA LEU A 81 -10.83 4.71 -2.42
C LEU A 81 -10.93 6.16 -2.91
N PRO A 82 -12.03 6.87 -2.61
CA PRO A 82 -12.15 8.27 -3.00
C PRO A 82 -11.00 9.10 -2.44
N GLU A 83 -10.47 10.02 -3.24
CA GLU A 83 -9.34 10.87 -2.85
C GLU A 83 -9.57 11.59 -1.52
N ALA A 84 -10.77 12.12 -1.30
CA ALA A 84 -11.13 12.77 -0.03
C ALA A 84 -10.95 11.86 1.19
N VAL A 85 -11.25 10.57 1.07
CA VAL A 85 -11.05 9.58 2.15
C VAL A 85 -9.55 9.38 2.39
N LEU A 86 -8.77 9.24 1.32
CA LEU A 86 -7.33 9.06 1.46
C LEU A 86 -6.64 10.29 2.01
N LEU A 87 -7.02 11.49 1.56
CA LEU A 87 -6.51 12.75 2.12
C LEU A 87 -6.80 12.85 3.62
N ALA A 88 -7.99 12.45 4.06
CA ALA A 88 -8.35 12.44 5.48
C ALA A 88 -7.49 11.47 6.31
N ILE A 89 -7.12 10.30 5.77
CA ILE A 89 -6.29 9.31 6.50
C ILE A 89 -4.79 9.41 6.20
N LYS A 90 -4.36 10.30 5.30
CA LYS A 90 -2.94 10.53 4.97
C LYS A 90 -2.07 10.84 6.20
N PRO A 91 -2.53 11.62 7.20
CA PRO A 91 -1.76 11.83 8.43
C PRO A 91 -1.48 10.52 9.18
N VAL A 92 -2.40 9.56 9.16
CA VAL A 92 -2.21 8.24 9.77
C VAL A 92 -1.12 7.47 9.04
N PHE A 93 -1.16 7.44 7.70
CA PHE A 93 -0.09 6.83 6.91
C PHE A 93 1.27 7.50 7.14
N ARG A 94 1.31 8.84 7.27
CA ARG A 94 2.53 9.56 7.60
C ARG A 94 3.11 9.09 8.94
N ALA A 95 2.30 9.03 9.99
CA ALA A 95 2.72 8.55 11.31
C ALA A 95 3.18 7.08 11.27
N LEU A 96 2.44 6.22 10.57
CA LEU A 96 2.78 4.81 10.40
C LEU A 96 4.01 4.56 9.52
N SER A 97 4.41 5.53 8.71
CA SER A 97 5.60 5.47 7.85
C SER A 97 6.86 6.09 8.50
N ASP A 98 6.75 6.64 9.71
CA ASP A 98 7.85 7.33 10.39
C ASP A 98 9.00 6.35 10.70
N PRO A 99 10.22 6.59 10.20
CA PRO A 99 11.38 5.74 10.49
C PRO A 99 11.62 5.49 11.99
N LYS A 100 11.32 6.48 12.86
CA LYS A 100 11.48 6.34 14.32
C LYS A 100 10.50 5.34 14.92
N LEU A 101 9.32 5.18 14.31
CA LEU A 101 8.36 4.14 14.66
C LEU A 101 8.82 2.81 14.07
N LEU A 102 9.11 2.79 12.77
CA LEU A 102 9.40 1.58 12.00
C LEU A 102 10.65 0.83 12.47
N VAL A 103 11.69 1.52 12.93
CA VAL A 103 12.90 0.88 13.51
C VAL A 103 12.58 0.03 14.74
N LYS A 104 11.48 0.30 15.45
CA LYS A 104 11.04 -0.51 16.58
C LYS A 104 10.34 -1.79 16.12
N CYS A 105 9.85 -1.81 14.88
CA CYS A 105 9.17 -2.96 14.30
C CYS A 105 10.12 -4.01 13.70
N THR A 106 11.43 -3.73 13.61
CA THR A 106 12.42 -4.66 13.04
C THR A 106 12.81 -5.81 13.98
N HIS A 107 12.37 -5.77 15.24
CA HIS A 107 12.78 -6.72 16.29
C HIS A 107 11.67 -7.69 16.71
N GLY A 108 10.44 -7.53 16.19
CA GLY A 108 9.32 -8.41 16.49
C GLY A 108 9.43 -9.73 15.70
N LYS A 109 9.72 -10.83 16.39
CA LYS A 109 9.61 -12.19 15.86
C LYS A 109 8.18 -12.69 15.99
#